data_AF-A0A9X3X2B5-F1
#
_entry.id   AF-A0A9X3X2B5-F1
#
_cell.length_a   1.000
_cell.length_b   1.000
_cell.length_c   1.000
_cell.angle_alpha   90.00
_cell.angle_beta   90.00
_cell.angle_gamma   90.00
#
_symmetry.space_group_name_H-M   'P 1'
#
loop_
_entity.id
_entity.type
_entity.pdbx_description
1 polymer ?
#
loop_
_entity_poly.entity_id
_entity_poly.type
_entity_poly.pdbx_seq_one_letter_code
_entity_poly.pdbx_strand_id
1 'polypeptide(L)' 'MKKTLGLLMAAGMLGGCSYGGIATVGDKVVITRNDLFLFGALRKVYVCKVADRGLTECAADGETP' A
#
# COMPACT_ATOMS: atom_id res chain seq x y z
N MET A 1 -30.05 6.68 12.57
CA MET A 1 -29.53 5.31 12.35
C MET A 1 -29.21 5.03 10.88
N LYS A 2 -30.16 5.08 9.94
CA LYS A 2 -29.87 4.81 8.50
C LYS A 2 -28.82 5.77 7.88
N LYS A 3 -28.88 7.06 8.22
CA LYS A 3 -27.91 8.07 7.75
C LYS A 3 -26.50 7.87 8.32
N THR A 4 -26.41 7.41 9.56
CA THR A 4 -25.15 7.15 10.27
C THR A 4 -24.44 5.92 9.71
N LEU A 5 -25.20 4.88 9.33
CA LEU A 5 -24.67 3.68 8.69
C LEU A 5 -24.09 3.96 7.30
N GLY A 6 -24.74 4.82 6.51
CA GLY A 6 -24.25 5.24 5.19
C GLY A 6 -22.91 5.99 5.27
N LEU A 7 -22.73 6.83 6.29
CA LEU A 7 -21.49 7.59 6.49
C LEU A 7 -20.32 6.68 6.91
N LEU A 8 -20.57 5.68 7.76
CA LEU A 8 -19.57 4.70 8.18
C LEU A 8 -19.10 3.80 7.02
N MET A 9 -20.02 3.39 6.14
CA MET A 9 -19.67 2.61 4.93
C MET A 9 -18.84 3.43 3.94
N ALA A 10 -19.15 4.71 3.77
CA ALA A 10 -18.36 5.60 2.92
C ALA A 10 -16.95 5.84 3.49
N ALA A 11 -16.81 5.93 4.81
CA ALA A 11 -15.50 6.06 5.47
C ALA A 11 -14.61 4.82 5.26
N GLY A 12 -15.19 3.61 5.22
CA GLY A 12 -14.45 2.38 4.93
C GLY A 12 -13.87 2.31 3.52
N MET A 13 -14.48 2.99 2.54
CA MET A 13 -13.96 3.05 1.17
C MET A 13 -12.71 3.92 1.01
N LEU A 14 -12.46 4.83 1.96
CA LEU A 14 -11.25 5.68 1.97
C LEU A 14 -10.02 4.96 2.57
N GLY A 15 -10.22 3.80 3.21
CA GLY A 15 -9.17 3.04 3.91
C GLY A 15 -8.93 1.65 3.33
N GLY A 16 -9.39 1.35 2.11
CA GLY A 16 -9.17 0.05 1.49
C GLY A 16 -7.66 -0.23 1.34
N CYS A 17 -7.19 -1.37 1.85
CA CYS A 17 -5.82 -1.84 1.70
C CYS A 17 -5.40 -1.71 0.23
N SER A 18 -4.42 -0.85 -0.07
CA SER A 18 -3.95 -0.65 -1.44
C SER A 18 -3.49 -2.00 -1.99
N TYR A 19 -4.29 -2.64 -2.83
CA TYR A 19 -3.94 -3.89 -3.48
C TYR A 19 -2.70 -3.58 -4.32
N GLY A 20 -1.55 -4.04 -3.85
CA GLY A 20 -0.26 -3.76 -4.45
C GLY A 20 0.52 -5.06 -4.59
N GLY A 21 1.19 -5.22 -5.73
CA GLY A 21 2.05 -6.38 -6.01
C GLY A 21 3.51 -5.99 -5.82
N ILE A 22 4.29 -6.87 -5.19
CA ILE A 22 5.73 -6.73 -5.04
C ILE A 22 6.40 -7.90 -5.75
N ALA A 23 7.36 -7.63 -6.61
CA ALA A 23 8.17 -8.65 -7.28
C ALA A 23 9.65 -8.29 -7.19
N THR A 24 10.49 -9.28 -6.91
CA THR A 24 11.95 -9.13 -6.88
C THR A 24 12.54 -9.59 -8.22
N VAL A 25 13.49 -8.82 -8.75
CA VAL A 25 14.23 -9.17 -9.96
C VAL A 25 15.70 -8.78 -9.75
N GLY A 26 16.53 -9.77 -9.37
CA GLY A 26 17.92 -9.52 -9.00
C GLY A 26 18.05 -8.60 -7.79
N ASP A 27 18.77 -7.49 -7.94
CA ASP A 27 19.00 -6.47 -6.89
C ASP A 27 17.91 -5.37 -6.87
N LYS A 28 16.78 -5.60 -7.54
CA LYS A 28 15.68 -4.64 -7.66
C LYS A 28 14.36 -5.22 -7.18
N VAL A 29 13.50 -4.32 -6.72
CA VAL A 29 12.10 -4.59 -6.36
C VAL A 29 11.19 -3.73 -7.22
N VAL A 30 10.23 -4.39 -7.87
CA VAL A 30 9.13 -3.73 -8.56
C VAL A 30 7.94 -3.70 -7.63
N ILE A 31 7.46 -2.50 -7.32
CA ILE A 31 6.30 -2.28 -6.46
C ILE A 31 5.21 -1.67 -7.32
N THR A 32 4.09 -2.35 -7.43
CA THR A 32 2.87 -1.83 -8.03
C THR A 32 1.94 -1.39 -6.91
N ARG A 33 1.48 -0.14 -6.92
CA ARG A 33 0.48 0.36 -5.99
C ARG A 33 -0.64 1.03 -6.76
N ASN A 34 -1.87 0.64 -6.46
CA ASN A 34 -3.03 1.44 -6.82
C ASN A 34 -3.00 2.72 -6.00
N ASP A 35 -3.25 3.84 -6.65
CA ASP A 35 -3.42 5.11 -5.97
C ASP A 35 -4.85 5.24 -5.40
N LEU A 36 -5.08 6.21 -4.50
CA LEU A 36 -6.39 6.40 -3.88
C LEU A 36 -7.40 7.09 -4.82
N PHE A 37 -6.97 7.64 -5.97
CA PHE A 37 -7.85 8.27 -6.93
C PHE A 37 -8.69 7.23 -7.69
N LEU A 38 -10.00 7.46 -7.77
CA LEU A 38 -10.95 6.62 -8.52
C LEU A 38 -10.78 5.10 -8.25
N PHE A 39 -10.64 4.70 -6.99
CA PHE A 39 -10.52 3.29 -6.58
C PHE A 39 -9.31 2.55 -7.18
N GLY A 40 -8.19 3.24 -7.43
CA GLY A 40 -7.00 2.62 -8.01
C GLY A 40 -6.92 2.68 -9.52
N ALA A 41 -7.60 3.64 -10.15
CA ALA A 41 -7.57 3.82 -11.59
C ALA A 41 -6.16 4.15 -12.12
N LEU A 42 -5.30 4.78 -11.31
CA LEU A 42 -3.92 5.08 -11.67
C LEU A 42 -2.97 4.14 -10.91
N ARG A 43 -2.61 3.04 -11.55
CA ARG A 43 -1.51 2.19 -11.07
C ARG A 43 -0.20 2.95 -11.15
N LYS A 44 0.48 3.09 -10.01
CA LYS A 44 1.88 3.54 -9.95
C LYS A 44 2.80 2.33 -9.86
N VAL A 45 3.86 2.37 -10.63
CA VAL A 45 4.91 1.34 -10.64
C VAL A 45 6.21 2.00 -10.22
N TYR A 46 6.82 1.47 -9.16
CA TYR A 46 8.11 1.91 -8.64
C TYR A 46 9.13 0.81 -8.86
N VAL A 47 10.33 1.19 -9.28
CA VAL A 47 11.48 0.28 -9.37
C VAL A 47 12.52 0.78 -8.40
N CYS A 48 12.71 0.04 -7.31
CA CYS A 48 13.63 0.37 -6.25
C CYS A 48 14.84 -0.57 -6.30
N LYS A 49 16.03 -0.06 -5.95
CA LYS A 49 17.20 -0.91 -5.67
C LYS A 49 17.09 -1.44 -4.24
N VAL A 50 17.34 -2.72 -4.05
CA VAL A 50 17.46 -3.31 -2.71
C VAL A 50 18.71 -2.74 -2.05
N ALA A 51 18.55 -2.26 -0.82
CA ALA A 51 19.65 -1.77 0.00
C ALA A 51 19.48 -2.29 1.42
N ASP A 52 20.58 -2.68 2.07
CA ASP A 52 20.55 -3.28 3.42
C ASP A 52 19.90 -2.37 4.46
N ARG A 53 20.04 -1.04 4.29
CA ARG A 53 19.35 -0.04 5.12
C ARG A 53 17.83 -0.18 5.12
N GLY A 54 17.23 -0.64 4.02
CA GLY A 54 15.78 -0.82 3.91
C GLY A 54 15.26 -1.95 4.80
N LEU A 55 16.08 -2.96 5.06
CA LEU A 55 15.75 -4.05 5.97
C LEU A 55 15.72 -3.57 7.42
N THR A 56 16.62 -2.65 7.77
CA THR A 56 16.78 -2.10 9.12
C THR A 56 15.67 -1.11 9.46
N GLU A 57 15.22 -0.31 8.50
CA GLU A 57 14.11 0.63 8.69
C GLU A 57 12.75 -0.09 8.77
N CYS A 58 12.54 -1.21 8.06
CA CYS A 58 11.33 -2.02 8.23
C CYS A 58 11.18 -2.63 9.62
N ALA A 59 12.28 -2.92 10.32
CA ALA A 59 12.25 -3.45 11.68
C ALA A 59 11.97 -2.36 12.74
N ALA A 60 12.19 -1.08 12.40
CA ALA A 60 11.98 0.04 13.29
C ALA A 60 10.52 0.53 13.31
N ASP A 61 9.81 0.40 12.18
CA ASP A 61 8.43 0.87 12.01
C ASP A 61 7.36 -0.25 12.11
N GLY A 62 7.78 -1.51 12.34
CA GLY A 62 6.89 -2.67 12.39
C GLY A 62 6.74 -3.26 13.78
N GLU A 63 5.50 -3.28 14.27
CA GLU A 63 4.99 -4.15 15.32
C GLU A 63 5.79 -5.45 15.49
N THR A 64 6.23 -5.73 16.73
CA THR A 64 6.65 -7.06 17.17
C THR A 64 5.68 -8.11 16.62
N PRO A 65 6.18 -9.26 16.10
CA PRO A 65 5.34 -10.31 15.54
C PRO A 65 4.20 -10.76 16.46
#